data_AF-A0A972GGX5-F1
#
_entry.id   AF-A0A972GGX5-F1
#
_cell.length_a   1.000
_cell.length_b   1.000
_cell.length_c   1.000
_cell.angle_alpha   90.00
_cell.angle_beta   90.00
_cell.angle_gamma   90.00
#
_symmetry.space_group_name_H-M   'P 1'
#
loop_
_entity.id
_entity.type
_entity.pdbx_description
1 polymer ?
#
loop_
_entity_poly.entity_id
_entity_poly.type
_entity_poly.pdbx_seq_one_letter_code
_entity_poly.pdbx_strand_id
1 'polypeptide(L)'
;MFPASSTVTVTGHQSQSIQRKHISIRFFGILFGIELCIVLGVLFMVLQSGFLTTPTPTENTQIQEAAWSRVYGDTTDPLLTVAPGMEVRASHIHGFDVNGTTYFYYLEGTPRFDPLSRPDIHADDVVVMLYEQRDTDTLVVYKLNTAGVASLP
;
A
#
# COMPACT_ATOMS: atom_id res chain seq x y z
N MET A 1 2.20 59.64 -79.70
CA MET A 1 2.47 60.27 -78.39
C MET A 1 2.16 59.23 -77.33
N PHE A 2 3.15 58.92 -76.50
CA PHE A 2 3.33 57.65 -75.76
C PHE A 2 2.29 57.37 -74.66
N PRO A 3 1.98 56.10 -74.36
CA PRO A 3 1.26 55.71 -73.14
C PRO A 3 2.20 55.72 -71.93
N ALA A 4 1.71 56.17 -70.78
CA ALA A 4 2.42 56.14 -69.50
C ALA A 4 2.45 54.71 -68.95
N SER A 5 3.65 54.16 -68.74
CA SER A 5 3.86 52.90 -68.01
C SER A 5 3.86 53.18 -66.50
N SER A 6 2.87 52.66 -65.79
CA SER A 6 2.85 52.63 -64.33
C SER A 6 3.60 51.41 -63.82
N THR A 7 4.77 51.63 -63.23
CA THR A 7 5.55 50.61 -62.52
C THR A 7 4.96 50.41 -61.12
N VAL A 8 4.33 49.26 -60.89
CA VAL A 8 3.88 48.83 -59.55
C VAL A 8 4.99 47.98 -58.93
N THR A 9 5.64 48.50 -57.89
CA THR A 9 6.62 47.76 -57.09
C THR A 9 5.87 46.87 -56.09
N VAL A 10 5.86 45.56 -56.31
CA VAL A 10 5.33 44.58 -55.35
C VAL A 10 6.40 44.30 -54.30
N THR A 11 6.16 44.77 -53.08
CA THR A 11 6.99 44.56 -51.88
C THR A 11 7.03 43.07 -51.53
N GLY A 12 8.25 42.54 -51.33
CA GLY A 12 8.53 41.11 -51.21
C GLY A 12 7.82 40.39 -50.06
N HIS A 13 7.34 39.17 -50.35
CA HIS A 13 6.94 38.19 -49.36
C HIS A 13 8.16 37.71 -48.56
N GLN A 14 8.21 38.00 -47.26
CA GLN A 14 9.07 37.28 -46.34
C GLN A 14 8.57 35.84 -46.20
N SER A 15 9.26 34.91 -46.85
CA SER A 15 9.12 33.48 -46.55
C SER A 15 9.76 33.20 -45.19
N GLN A 16 8.94 33.07 -44.15
CA GLN A 16 9.38 32.46 -42.89
C GLN A 16 9.62 30.97 -43.13
N SER A 17 10.90 30.59 -43.25
CA SER A 17 11.29 29.18 -43.29
C SER A 17 11.08 28.59 -41.90
N ILE A 18 10.06 27.75 -41.75
CA ILE A 18 9.87 26.93 -40.57
C ILE A 18 11.06 25.95 -40.51
N GLN A 19 12.05 26.25 -39.69
CA GLN A 19 13.12 25.31 -39.40
C GLN A 19 12.52 24.08 -38.69
N ARG A 20 12.29 23.00 -39.44
CA ARG A 20 12.07 21.68 -38.85
C ARG A 20 13.34 21.30 -38.11
N LYS A 21 13.31 21.37 -36.78
CA LYS A 21 14.39 20.84 -35.94
C LYS A 21 14.36 19.31 -36.06
N HIS A 22 15.20 18.76 -36.93
CA HIS A 22 15.36 17.31 -37.08
C HIS A 22 15.97 16.77 -35.78
N ILE A 23 15.13 16.26 -34.88
CA ILE A 23 15.57 15.50 -33.72
C ILE A 23 16.23 14.22 -34.23
N SER A 24 17.52 14.10 -33.95
CA SER A 24 18.31 12.94 -34.33
C SER A 24 17.83 11.70 -33.56
N ILE A 25 17.68 10.57 -34.26
CA ILE A 25 17.29 9.26 -33.72
C ILE A 25 18.14 8.86 -32.49
N ARG A 26 19.38 9.34 -32.41
CA ARG A 26 20.28 9.08 -31.28
C ARG A 26 19.82 9.77 -30.00
N PHE A 27 19.31 10.99 -30.10
CA PHE A 27 18.75 11.70 -28.94
C PHE A 27 17.50 11.00 -28.43
N PHE A 28 16.65 10.50 -29.33
CA PHE A 28 15.48 9.72 -28.95
C PHE A 28 15.87 8.44 -28.20
N GLY A 29 16.87 7.69 -28.69
CA GLY A 29 17.35 6.49 -28.01
C GLY A 29 17.92 6.74 -26.61
N ILE A 30 18.64 7.86 -26.41
CA ILE A 30 19.16 8.23 -25.08
C ILE A 30 18.03 8.54 -24.11
N LEU A 31 17.04 9.34 -24.56
CA LEU A 31 15.90 9.72 -23.72
C LEU A 31 15.08 8.49 -23.32
N PHE A 32 14.84 7.58 -24.27
CA PHE A 32 14.14 6.32 -24.02
C PHE A 32 14.90 5.44 -23.02
N GLY A 33 16.24 5.36 -23.14
CA GLY A 33 17.07 4.61 -22.20
C GLY A 33 17.01 5.17 -20.77
N ILE A 34 17.05 6.51 -20.64
CA ILE A 34 16.94 7.17 -19.33
C ILE A 34 15.56 6.89 -18.71
N GLU A 35 14.49 7.05 -19.48
CA GLU A 35 13.13 6.78 -19.00
C GLU A 35 12.96 5.32 -18.57
N LEU A 36 13.46 4.38 -19.35
CA LEU A 36 13.44 2.97 -19.00
C LEU A 36 14.20 2.70 -17.69
N CYS A 37 15.39 3.30 -17.51
CA CYS A 37 16.16 3.18 -16.28
C CYS A 37 15.41 3.76 -15.06
N ILE A 38 14.72 4.90 -15.22
CA ILE A 38 13.92 5.49 -14.13
C ILE A 38 12.75 4.57 -13.77
N VAL A 39 12.01 4.08 -14.77
CA VAL A 39 10.88 3.17 -14.55
C VAL A 39 11.32 1.88 -13.87
N LEU A 40 12.40 1.25 -14.35
CA LEU A 40 12.95 0.04 -13.74
C LEU A 40 13.50 0.29 -12.34
N GLY A 41 14.12 1.45 -12.10
CA GLY A 41 14.61 1.84 -10.78
C GLY A 41 13.48 2.00 -9.76
N VAL A 42 12.41 2.71 -10.13
CA VAL A 42 11.20 2.85 -9.29
C VAL A 42 10.55 1.50 -9.05
N LEU A 43 10.39 0.67 -10.10
CA LEU A 43 9.82 -0.66 -9.97
C LEU A 43 10.64 -1.53 -9.01
N PHE A 44 11.97 -1.53 -9.15
CA PHE A 44 12.85 -2.26 -8.26
C PHE A 44 12.73 -1.77 -6.81
N MET A 45 12.68 -0.46 -6.59
CA MET A 45 12.49 0.12 -5.26
C MET A 45 11.15 -0.28 -4.64
N VAL A 46 10.06 -0.29 -5.42
CA VAL A 46 8.73 -0.76 -4.99
C VAL A 46 8.77 -2.25 -4.64
N LEU A 47 9.41 -3.09 -5.46
CA LEU A 47 9.54 -4.52 -5.17
C LEU A 47 10.35 -4.79 -3.89
N GLN A 48 11.38 -3.99 -3.61
CA GLN A 48 12.19 -4.11 -2.38
C GLN A 48 11.49 -3.54 -1.14
N SER A 49 10.55 -2.60 -1.32
CA SER A 49 9.82 -1.99 -0.20
C SER A 49 8.84 -2.94 0.53
N GLY A 50 8.78 -4.21 0.13
CA GLY A 50 8.15 -5.26 0.93
C GLY A 50 6.63 -5.12 1.07
N PHE A 51 5.98 -4.33 0.21
CA PHE A 51 4.63 -3.83 0.47
C PHE A 51 3.55 -4.89 0.63
N LEU A 52 3.74 -6.14 0.20
CA LEU A 52 2.70 -7.16 0.33
C LEU A 52 3.32 -8.54 0.48
N THR A 53 3.78 -8.88 1.68
CA THR A 53 3.83 -10.31 2.07
C THR A 53 2.39 -10.76 2.28
N THR A 54 1.69 -11.04 1.18
CA THR A 54 0.39 -11.69 1.25
C THR A 54 0.62 -13.10 1.77
N PRO A 55 0.00 -13.49 2.89
CA PRO A 55 0.10 -14.84 3.42
C PRO A 55 -0.27 -15.87 2.35
N THR A 56 0.43 -17.00 2.36
CA THR A 56 0.11 -18.09 1.44
C THR A 56 -1.27 -18.67 1.76
N PRO A 57 -1.96 -19.33 0.81
CA PRO A 57 -3.28 -19.91 1.08
C PRO A 57 -3.30 -20.85 2.30
N THR A 58 -2.24 -21.66 2.48
CA THR A 58 -2.06 -22.54 3.64
C THR A 58 -1.92 -21.76 4.94
N GLU A 59 -1.15 -20.67 4.92
CA GLU A 59 -0.93 -19.80 6.07
C GLU A 59 -2.22 -19.07 6.46
N ASN A 60 -3.03 -18.65 5.49
CA ASN A 60 -4.35 -18.07 5.74
C ASN A 60 -5.27 -19.03 6.49
N THR A 61 -5.33 -20.31 6.08
CA THR A 61 -6.13 -21.31 6.80
C THR A 61 -5.62 -21.49 8.24
N GLN A 62 -4.30 -21.50 8.45
CA GLN A 62 -3.73 -21.62 9.80
C GLN A 62 -4.03 -20.40 10.68
N ILE A 63 -3.91 -19.19 10.14
CA ILE A 63 -4.25 -17.94 10.84
C ILE A 63 -5.74 -17.93 11.19
N GLN A 64 -6.59 -18.33 10.26
CA GLN A 64 -8.04 -18.42 10.44
C GLN A 64 -8.41 -19.38 11.57
N GLU A 65 -7.91 -20.62 11.53
CA GLU A 65 -8.18 -21.62 12.57
C GLU A 65 -7.65 -21.16 13.93
N ALA A 66 -6.45 -20.57 13.97
CA ALA A 66 -5.82 -20.06 15.19
C ALA A 66 -6.56 -18.86 15.80
N ALA A 67 -7.15 -17.99 14.97
CA ALA A 67 -7.91 -16.85 15.44
C ALA A 67 -9.28 -17.30 15.99
N TRP A 68 -10.00 -18.15 15.26
CA TRP A 68 -11.29 -18.67 15.73
C TRP A 68 -11.17 -19.56 16.97
N SER A 69 -10.10 -20.36 17.07
CA SER A 69 -9.86 -21.14 18.28
C SER A 69 -9.68 -20.23 19.49
N ARG A 70 -8.99 -19.10 19.35
CA ARG A 70 -8.87 -18.13 20.44
C ARG A 70 -10.19 -17.47 20.77
N VAL A 71 -10.99 -17.07 19.79
CA VAL A 71 -12.30 -16.47 20.06
C VAL A 71 -13.18 -17.40 20.91
N TYR A 72 -13.37 -18.67 20.51
CA TYR A 72 -14.39 -19.53 21.14
C TYR A 72 -13.87 -20.79 21.85
N GLY A 73 -12.65 -21.24 21.58
CA GLY A 73 -12.26 -22.64 21.83
C GLY A 73 -11.03 -22.89 22.70
N ASP A 74 -10.18 -21.89 22.92
CA ASP A 74 -8.86 -22.14 23.50
C ASP A 74 -8.88 -21.96 25.03
N THR A 75 -8.77 -23.04 25.80
CA THR A 75 -8.61 -22.97 27.26
C THR A 75 -7.18 -22.66 27.69
N THR A 76 -6.22 -22.70 26.77
CA THR A 76 -4.81 -22.39 27.04
C THR A 76 -4.49 -20.90 26.95
N ASP A 77 -5.39 -20.12 26.35
CA ASP A 77 -5.33 -18.66 26.31
C ASP A 77 -6.00 -18.07 27.56
N PRO A 78 -5.22 -17.58 28.54
CA PRO A 78 -5.76 -17.17 29.83
C PRO A 78 -6.65 -15.94 29.71
N LEU A 79 -7.68 -15.89 30.56
CA LEU A 79 -8.50 -14.70 30.72
C LEU A 79 -7.77 -13.68 31.60
N LEU A 80 -7.77 -12.43 31.16
CA LEU A 80 -7.23 -11.26 31.85
C LEU A 80 -8.37 -10.30 32.16
N THR A 81 -8.42 -9.84 33.40
CA THR A 81 -9.34 -8.78 33.80
C THR A 81 -8.81 -7.43 33.33
N VAL A 82 -9.53 -6.78 32.42
CA VAL A 82 -9.15 -5.47 31.84
C VAL A 82 -9.91 -4.31 32.47
N ALA A 83 -11.07 -4.58 33.05
CA ALA A 83 -11.83 -3.63 33.85
C ALA A 83 -12.72 -4.41 34.84
N PRO A 84 -13.32 -3.74 35.85
CA PRO A 84 -14.25 -4.39 36.77
C PRO A 84 -15.39 -5.10 36.00
N GLY A 85 -15.46 -6.42 36.12
CA GLY A 85 -16.47 -7.25 35.45
C GLY A 85 -16.22 -7.52 33.96
N MET A 86 -15.07 -7.10 33.40
CA MET A 86 -14.69 -7.40 32.03
C MET A 86 -13.43 -8.26 31.99
N GLU A 87 -13.59 -9.46 31.43
CA GLU A 87 -12.51 -10.39 31.16
C GLU A 87 -12.36 -10.58 29.66
N VAL A 88 -11.12 -10.51 29.20
CA VAL A 88 -10.77 -10.78 27.80
C VAL A 88 -9.60 -11.73 27.77
N ARG A 89 -9.45 -12.42 26.65
CA ARG A 89 -8.33 -13.34 26.49
C ARG A 89 -7.02 -12.58 26.35
N ALA A 90 -5.93 -13.15 26.86
CA ALA A 90 -4.61 -12.55 26.76
C ALA A 90 -4.22 -12.30 25.30
N SER A 91 -4.58 -13.20 24.39
CA SER A 91 -4.33 -13.00 22.95
C SER A 91 -5.09 -11.82 22.33
N HIS A 92 -6.19 -11.37 22.95
CA HIS A 92 -6.93 -10.20 22.48
C HIS A 92 -6.14 -8.90 22.72
N ILE A 93 -5.22 -8.90 23.71
CA ILE A 93 -4.37 -7.75 24.05
C ILE A 93 -2.98 -7.89 23.43
N HIS A 94 -2.38 -9.07 23.58
CA HIS A 94 -0.99 -9.33 23.22
C HIS A 94 -0.83 -9.91 21.81
N GLY A 95 -1.93 -10.26 21.14
CA GLY A 95 -1.89 -10.97 19.88
C GLY A 95 -1.56 -12.45 20.08
N PHE A 96 -1.36 -13.14 18.96
CA PHE A 96 -1.01 -14.54 18.91
C PHE A 96 -0.02 -14.82 17.80
N ASP A 97 0.90 -15.76 18.05
CA ASP A 97 1.93 -16.10 17.08
C ASP A 97 1.51 -17.26 16.18
N VAL A 98 1.67 -17.06 14.87
CA VAL A 98 1.57 -18.12 13.85
C VAL A 98 2.83 -18.05 13.01
N ASN A 99 3.57 -19.16 12.93
CA ASN A 99 4.81 -19.26 12.14
C ASN A 99 5.84 -18.15 12.43
N GLY A 100 5.92 -17.70 13.69
CA GLY A 100 6.87 -16.66 14.12
C GLY A 100 6.45 -15.22 13.77
N THR A 101 5.22 -15.02 13.28
CA THR A 101 4.62 -13.69 13.11
C THR A 101 3.50 -13.50 14.12
N THR A 102 3.50 -12.37 14.82
CA THR A 102 2.43 -11.99 15.75
C THR A 102 1.28 -11.35 14.99
N TYR A 103 0.10 -11.91 15.19
CA TYR A 103 -1.16 -11.44 14.63
C TYR A 103 -2.07 -10.94 15.74
N PHE A 104 -2.91 -9.97 15.41
CA PHE A 104 -3.93 -9.41 16.27
C PHE A 104 -5.29 -9.63 15.64
N TYR A 105 -6.33 -9.72 16.47
CA TYR A 105 -7.69 -9.90 15.98
C TYR A 105 -8.67 -9.07 16.79
N TYR A 106 -9.77 -8.70 16.15
CA TYR A 106 -10.94 -8.14 16.83
C TYR A 106 -12.23 -8.65 16.16
N LEU A 107 -13.31 -8.66 16.94
CA LEU A 107 -14.67 -8.87 16.43
C LEU A 107 -15.35 -7.53 16.21
N GLU A 108 -15.94 -7.31 15.04
CA GLU A 108 -16.71 -6.08 14.79
C GLU A 108 -17.89 -5.95 15.76
N GLY A 109 -18.13 -4.74 16.23
CA GLY A 109 -19.18 -4.45 17.21
C GLY A 109 -18.80 -4.77 18.66
N THR A 110 -17.60 -5.30 18.93
CA THR A 110 -17.12 -5.56 20.31
C THR A 110 -16.11 -4.50 20.78
N PRO A 111 -15.96 -4.29 22.10
CA PRO A 111 -14.90 -3.45 22.64
C PRO A 111 -13.51 -3.95 22.22
N ARG A 112 -12.66 -3.02 21.76
CA ARG A 112 -11.31 -3.32 21.29
C ARG A 112 -10.29 -3.12 22.41
N PHE A 113 -9.42 -4.11 22.59
CA PHE A 113 -8.30 -4.08 23.55
C PHE A 113 -6.95 -4.34 22.86
N ASP A 114 -6.96 -4.34 21.54
CA ASP A 114 -5.85 -4.65 20.66
C ASP A 114 -4.96 -3.40 20.41
N PRO A 115 -3.80 -3.51 19.76
CA PRO A 115 -2.90 -2.37 19.51
C PRO A 115 -3.56 -1.21 18.77
N LEU A 116 -4.57 -1.46 17.93
CA LEU A 116 -5.34 -0.42 17.25
C LEU A 116 -6.13 0.49 18.21
N SER A 117 -6.37 0.06 19.44
CA SER A 117 -6.96 0.92 20.48
C SER A 117 -5.97 1.94 21.07
N ARG A 118 -4.68 1.85 20.72
CA ARG A 118 -3.63 2.74 21.23
C ARG A 118 -3.47 3.96 20.32
N PRO A 119 -3.21 5.16 20.88
CA PRO A 119 -3.18 6.40 20.11
C PRO A 119 -1.96 6.55 19.19
N ASP A 120 -0.94 5.72 19.37
CA ASP A 120 0.32 5.71 18.63
C ASP A 120 0.29 4.86 17.36
N ILE A 121 -0.66 3.93 17.24
CA ILE A 121 -0.78 3.04 16.09
C ILE A 121 -1.70 3.69 15.04
N HIS A 122 -1.15 3.98 13.85
CA HIS A 122 -1.92 4.52 12.73
C HIS A 122 -2.46 3.40 11.84
N ALA A 123 -3.52 3.70 11.09
CA ALA A 123 -4.10 2.73 10.14
C ALA A 123 -3.10 2.25 9.08
N ASP A 124 -2.14 3.10 8.72
CA ASP A 124 -1.07 2.78 7.76
C ASP A 124 -0.05 1.78 8.32
N ASP A 125 0.00 1.61 9.64
CA ASP A 125 0.85 0.62 10.31
C ASP A 125 0.19 -0.75 10.36
N VAL A 126 -1.03 -0.89 9.84
CA VAL A 126 -1.82 -2.12 9.94
C VAL A 126 -1.99 -2.77 8.58
N VAL A 127 -1.62 -4.05 8.51
CA VAL A 127 -1.87 -4.90 7.36
C VAL A 127 -2.96 -5.88 7.73
N VAL A 128 -4.16 -5.67 7.19
CA VAL A 128 -5.28 -6.61 7.33
C VAL A 128 -4.98 -7.87 6.54
N MET A 129 -5.02 -9.00 7.22
CA MET A 129 -4.69 -10.32 6.67
C MET A 129 -5.92 -11.13 6.34
N LEU A 130 -6.92 -11.05 7.22
CA LEU A 130 -8.15 -11.81 7.09
C LEU A 130 -9.31 -10.92 7.48
N TYR A 131 -10.34 -10.98 6.65
CA TYR A 131 -11.66 -10.48 6.96
C TYR A 131 -12.63 -11.61 6.71
N GLU A 132 -13.25 -12.13 7.77
CA GLU A 132 -14.15 -13.27 7.67
C GLU A 132 -15.41 -13.01 8.47
N GLN A 133 -16.55 -13.30 7.85
CA GLN A 133 -17.85 -13.26 8.50
C GLN A 133 -18.32 -14.69 8.77
N ARG A 134 -18.67 -14.97 10.03
CA ARG A 134 -19.29 -16.23 10.45
C ARG A 134 -20.57 -15.91 11.22
N ASP A 135 -21.70 -16.37 10.68
CA ASP A 135 -23.04 -16.10 11.22
C ASP A 135 -23.29 -14.60 11.37
N THR A 136 -23.29 -14.08 12.60
CA THR A 136 -23.45 -12.66 12.93
C THR A 136 -22.14 -11.94 13.21
N ASP A 137 -21.03 -12.68 13.32
CA ASP A 137 -19.78 -12.19 13.85
C ASP A 137 -18.77 -11.99 12.72
N THR A 138 -18.24 -10.78 12.61
CA THR A 138 -17.15 -10.46 11.68
C THR A 138 -15.83 -10.46 12.44
N LEU A 139 -14.95 -11.38 12.09
CA LEU A 139 -13.59 -11.48 12.60
C LEU A 139 -12.62 -10.79 11.64
N VAL A 140 -11.86 -9.84 12.17
CA VAL A 140 -10.78 -9.18 11.44
C VAL A 140 -9.47 -9.59 12.08
N VAL A 141 -8.55 -10.12 11.27
CA VAL A 141 -7.18 -10.45 11.70
C VAL A 141 -6.21 -9.58 10.93
N TYR A 142 -5.26 -9.00 11.65
CA TYR A 142 -4.25 -8.11 11.09
C TYR A 142 -2.90 -8.33 11.74
N LYS A 143 -1.85 -7.79 11.12
CA LYS A 143 -0.54 -7.65 11.75
C LYS A 143 -0.10 -6.20 11.70
N LEU A 144 0.79 -5.86 12.62
CA LEU A 144 1.48 -4.57 12.57
C LEU A 144 2.63 -4.63 11.57
N ASN A 145 2.79 -3.58 10.78
CA ASN A 145 3.92 -3.41 9.91
C ASN A 145 5.11 -2.95 10.77
N THR A 146 6.08 -3.83 10.99
CA THR A 146 7.29 -3.54 11.78
C THR A 146 8.04 -2.28 11.31
N ALA A 147 7.86 -1.86 10.05
CA ALA A 147 8.42 -0.62 9.51
C ALA A 147 7.91 0.66 10.20
N GLY A 148 6.68 0.67 10.73
CA GLY A 148 6.12 1.80 11.49
C GLY A 148 6.44 1.76 12.99
N VAL A 149 6.50 0.54 13.56
CA VAL A 149 6.63 0.31 15.01
C VAL A 149 8.08 0.46 15.51
N ALA A 150 9.09 0.37 14.63
CA ALA A 150 10.51 0.51 14.99
C ALA A 150 10.93 1.93 15.44
N SER A 151 9.99 2.86 15.56
CA SER A 151 10.23 4.24 16.03
C SER A 151 9.82 4.52 17.48
N LEU A 152 9.32 3.51 18.21
CA LEU A 152 8.99 3.66 19.63
C LEU A 152 10.22 3.33 20.51
N PRO A 153 10.66 4.26 21.38
CA PRO A 153 11.82 4.08 22.28
C PRO A 153 11.58 3.08 23.41
#